data_AF-A0A8T1P185-F1
#
_entry.id   AF-A0A8T1P185-F1
#
_cell.length_a   1.000
_cell.length_b   1.000
_cell.length_c   1.000
_cell.angle_alpha   90.00
_cell.angle_beta   90.00
_cell.angle_gamma   90.00
#
_symmetry.space_group_name_H-M   'P 1'
#
loop_
_entity.id
_entity.type
_entity.pdbx_description
1 polymer ?
#
loop_
_entity_poly.entity_id
_entity_poly.type
_entity_poly.pdbx_seq_one_letter_code
_entity_poly.pdbx_strand_id
1 'polypeptide(L)'
;MATQSERFSLDFLMGGVAAIISKSAAAPIERVKLLLQNQGEMIKRGQLKRPYTGVRECFGRVLREEGLLSFWRGNQANVIRYFPTQAFNFAFKGYFKSVFGRSKEKDGYIKWFAGNVASGSAAGATTSLFLYHLDYARTRLGTDTRDGQRQFKGLPDVYRKTLSSDGIVGLYRGFGPSIIGITLYRGMYFGIYDTMKPIILVGPFE
;
A
#
# COMPACT_ATOMS: atom_id res chain seq x y z
N MET A 1 9.68 -16.60 32.01
CA MET A 1 8.53 -16.64 31.08
C MET A 1 8.20 -15.21 30.68
N ALA A 2 8.27 -14.85 29.41
CA ALA A 2 7.89 -13.51 28.96
C ALA A 2 6.39 -13.26 29.19
N THR A 3 6.05 -12.09 29.73
CA THR A 3 4.69 -11.62 29.94
C THR A 3 3.93 -11.49 28.61
N GLN A 4 2.60 -11.52 28.64
CA GLN A 4 1.78 -11.39 27.43
C GLN A 4 2.07 -10.08 26.67
N SER A 5 2.40 -9.00 27.39
CA SER A 5 2.81 -7.73 26.79
C SER A 5 4.18 -7.83 26.10
N GLU A 6 5.14 -8.52 26.71
CA GLU A 6 6.47 -8.71 26.11
C GLU A 6 6.41 -9.53 24.82
N ARG A 7 5.58 -10.59 24.80
CA ARG A 7 5.37 -11.40 23.59
C ARG A 7 4.72 -10.58 22.47
N PHE A 8 3.71 -9.77 22.79
CA PHE A 8 3.07 -8.88 21.82
C PHE A 8 4.05 -7.85 21.24
N SER A 9 4.84 -7.19 22.09
CA SER A 9 5.84 -6.23 21.65
C SER A 9 6.91 -6.89 20.79
N LEU A 10 7.35 -8.10 21.13
CA LEU A 10 8.31 -8.87 20.36
C LEU A 10 7.76 -9.24 18.97
N ASP A 11 6.54 -9.80 18.90
CA ASP A 11 5.89 -10.18 17.64
C ASP A 11 5.66 -8.95 16.75
N PHE A 12 5.26 -7.83 17.33
CA PHE A 12 5.07 -6.56 16.63
C PHE A 12 6.39 -6.03 16.04
N LEU A 13 7.47 -6.06 16.81
CA LEU A 13 8.80 -5.63 16.35
C LEU A 13 9.36 -6.57 15.29
N MET A 14 9.23 -7.89 15.46
CA MET A 14 9.65 -8.88 14.48
C MET A 14 8.90 -8.73 13.17
N GLY A 15 7.57 -8.58 13.22
CA GLY A 15 6.74 -8.29 12.05
C GLY A 15 7.14 -6.97 11.38
N GLY A 16 7.41 -5.93 12.18
CA GLY A 16 7.96 -4.64 11.77
C GLY A 16 9.23 -4.76 10.95
N VAL A 17 10.27 -5.33 11.55
CA VAL A 17 11.59 -5.48 10.93
C VAL A 17 11.51 -6.33 9.67
N ALA A 18 10.81 -7.47 9.72
CA ALA A 18 10.63 -8.34 8.56
C ALA A 18 9.96 -7.61 7.39
N ALA A 19 8.94 -6.80 7.68
CA ALA A 19 8.26 -6.03 6.65
C ALA A 19 9.11 -4.90 6.07
N ILE A 20 9.92 -4.22 6.89
CA ILE A 20 10.86 -3.19 6.41
C ILE A 20 11.88 -3.80 5.47
N ILE A 21 12.45 -4.95 5.83
CA ILE A 21 13.41 -5.68 4.99
C ILE A 21 12.73 -6.10 3.68
N SER A 22 11.56 -6.73 3.75
CA SER A 22 10.81 -7.16 2.57
C SER A 22 10.46 -6.01 1.63
N LYS A 23 9.95 -4.89 2.17
CA LYS A 23 9.60 -3.70 1.37
C LYS A 23 10.82 -3.02 0.79
N SER A 24 11.93 -3.01 1.51
CA SER A 24 13.19 -2.45 1.00
C SER A 24 13.79 -3.32 -0.10
N ALA A 25 13.70 -4.66 0.02
CA ALA A 25 14.12 -5.57 -1.05
C ALA A 25 13.24 -5.42 -2.31
N ALA A 26 11.94 -5.22 -2.14
CA ALA A 26 11.00 -5.03 -3.24
C ALA A 26 10.95 -3.60 -3.80
N ALA A 27 11.57 -2.61 -3.14
CA ALA A 27 11.49 -1.20 -3.53
C ALA A 27 11.92 -0.92 -4.99
N PRO A 28 13.00 -1.54 -5.54
CA PRO A 28 13.40 -1.30 -6.92
C PRO A 28 12.34 -1.68 -7.95
N ILE A 29 11.73 -2.86 -7.82
CA ILE A 29 10.68 -3.31 -8.74
C ILE A 29 9.39 -2.52 -8.54
N GLU A 30 9.05 -2.17 -7.28
CA GLU A 30 7.91 -1.31 -6.99
C GLU A 30 8.09 0.09 -7.62
N ARG A 31 9.30 0.65 -7.62
CA ARG A 31 9.58 1.94 -8.28
C ARG A 31 9.43 1.84 -9.80
N VAL A 32 10.00 0.81 -10.43
CA VAL A 32 9.86 0.63 -11.90
C VAL A 32 8.39 0.46 -12.30
N LYS A 33 7.61 -0.27 -11.49
CA LYS A 33 6.15 -0.35 -11.67
C LYS A 33 5.51 1.04 -11.62
N LEU A 34 5.83 1.87 -10.62
CA LEU A 34 5.26 3.21 -10.50
C LEU A 34 5.63 4.12 -11.68
N LEU A 35 6.87 4.05 -12.16
CA LEU A 35 7.31 4.80 -13.34
C LEU A 35 6.53 4.39 -14.59
N LEU A 36 6.41 3.08 -14.85
CA LEU A 36 5.67 2.56 -16.00
C LEU A 36 4.17 2.86 -15.92
N GLN A 37 3.57 2.77 -14.73
CA GLN A 37 2.15 3.05 -14.51
C GLN A 37 1.81 4.54 -14.70
N ASN A 38 2.70 5.44 -14.29
CA ASN A 38 2.44 6.88 -14.30
C ASN A 38 3.12 7.64 -15.45
N GLN A 39 3.87 6.96 -16.34
CA GLN A 39 4.65 7.62 -17.39
C GLN A 39 3.82 8.54 -18.30
N GLY A 40 2.56 8.19 -18.58
CA GLY A 40 1.69 9.04 -19.40
C GLY A 40 1.41 10.39 -18.75
N GLU A 41 1.19 10.40 -17.44
CA GLU A 41 1.01 11.64 -16.67
C GLU A 41 2.33 12.40 -16.50
N MET A 42 3.45 11.67 -16.33
CA MET A 42 4.78 12.28 -16.26
C MET A 42 5.16 13.00 -17.55
N ILE A 43 4.80 12.45 -18.71
CA ILE A 43 5.01 13.08 -20.02
C ILE A 43 4.14 14.35 -20.14
N LYS A 44 2.85 14.29 -19.77
CA LYS A 44 1.96 15.48 -19.78
C LYS A 44 2.49 16.62 -18.92
N ARG A 45 3.16 16.30 -17.80
CA ARG A 45 3.76 17.29 -16.89
C ARG A 45 5.19 17.72 -17.27
N GLY A 46 5.74 17.21 -18.38
CA GLY A 46 7.11 17.49 -18.81
C GLY A 46 8.20 16.88 -17.92
N GLN A 47 7.85 15.93 -17.03
CA GLN A 47 8.79 15.25 -16.14
C GLN A 47 9.53 14.10 -16.82
N LEU A 48 8.94 13.55 -17.88
CA LEU A 48 9.50 12.49 -18.69
C LEU A 48 9.45 12.90 -20.15
N LYS A 49 10.61 12.94 -20.81
CA LYS A 49 10.71 13.37 -22.22
C LYS A 49 10.23 12.31 -23.20
N ARG A 50 10.53 11.04 -22.90
CA ARG A 50 10.19 9.90 -23.74
C ARG A 50 9.66 8.73 -22.90
N PRO A 51 8.63 8.03 -23.36
CA PRO A 51 8.07 6.88 -22.64
C PRO A 51 9.13 5.79 -22.44
N TYR A 52 8.89 4.94 -21.45
CA TYR A 52 9.65 3.71 -21.26
C TYR A 52 9.03 2.62 -22.15
N THR A 53 9.86 1.92 -22.91
CA THR A 53 9.37 0.88 -23.84
C THR A 53 9.06 -0.44 -23.16
N GLY A 54 9.56 -0.63 -21.93
CA GLY A 54 9.29 -1.80 -21.12
C GLY A 54 10.08 -1.81 -19.81
N VAL A 55 9.91 -2.89 -19.04
CA VAL A 55 10.52 -3.05 -17.70
C VAL A 55 12.04 -2.99 -17.77
N ARG A 56 12.67 -3.77 -18.66
CA ARG A 56 14.14 -3.81 -18.80
C ARG A 56 14.73 -2.46 -19.17
N GLU A 57 14.07 -1.78 -20.09
CA GLU A 57 14.50 -0.46 -20.56
C GLU A 57 14.35 0.59 -19.45
N CYS A 58 13.24 0.58 -18.71
CA CYS A 58 13.06 1.44 -17.54
C CYS A 58 14.14 1.21 -16.48
N PHE A 59 14.43 -0.04 -16.11
CA PHE A 59 15.52 -0.38 -15.19
C PHE A 59 16.87 0.16 -15.67
N GLY A 60 17.24 -0.15 -16.91
CA GLY A 60 18.51 0.26 -17.48
C GLY A 60 18.65 1.78 -17.61
N ARG A 61 17.55 2.48 -17.89
CA ARG A 61 17.53 3.95 -17.98
C ARG A 61 17.68 4.59 -16.60
N VAL A 62 16.90 4.15 -15.62
CA VAL A 62 16.98 4.65 -14.24
C VAL A 62 18.37 4.43 -13.66
N LEU A 63 18.97 3.26 -13.88
CA LEU A 63 20.32 2.98 -13.39
C LEU A 63 21.36 3.92 -14.00
N ARG A 64 21.28 4.19 -15.32
CA ARG A 64 22.22 5.04 -16.04
C ARG A 64 22.05 6.53 -15.75
N GLU A 65 20.81 7.02 -15.69
CA GLU A 65 20.50 8.46 -15.58
C GLU A 65 20.41 8.93 -14.10
N GLU A 66 19.99 8.05 -13.20
CA GLU A 66 19.76 8.42 -11.79
C GLU A 66 20.69 7.74 -10.79
N GLY A 67 21.30 6.63 -11.17
CA GLY A 67 22.15 5.81 -10.31
C GLY A 67 21.38 4.80 -9.46
N LEU A 68 22.12 3.88 -8.85
CA LEU A 68 21.56 2.72 -8.14
C LEU A 68 20.66 3.10 -6.95
N LEU A 69 21.08 4.05 -6.11
CA LEU A 69 20.31 4.44 -4.92
C LEU A 69 18.93 5.06 -5.26
N SER A 70 18.73 5.50 -6.50
CA SER A 70 17.47 6.08 -6.93
C SER A 70 16.31 5.07 -6.86
N PHE A 71 16.58 3.77 -6.97
CA PHE A 71 15.55 2.72 -6.89
C PHE A 71 14.77 2.71 -5.56
N TRP A 72 15.35 3.24 -4.48
CA TRP A 72 14.70 3.37 -3.16
C TRP A 72 14.03 4.72 -2.94
N ARG A 73 13.97 5.58 -3.96
CA ARG A 73 13.31 6.88 -3.85
C ARG A 73 11.82 6.70 -3.54
N GLY A 74 11.38 7.28 -2.43
CA GLY A 74 10.03 7.13 -1.89
C GLY A 74 9.86 5.95 -0.91
N ASN A 75 10.84 5.04 -0.78
CA ASN A 75 10.72 3.88 0.13
C ASN A 75 10.61 4.27 1.62
N GLN A 76 11.17 5.43 2.01
CA GLN A 76 11.01 5.97 3.36
C GLN A 76 9.54 6.08 3.80
N ALA A 77 8.64 6.46 2.87
CA ALA A 77 7.22 6.52 3.17
C ALA A 77 6.64 5.13 3.43
N ASN A 78 7.15 4.07 2.79
CA ASN A 78 6.70 2.69 3.05
C ASN A 78 7.08 2.19 4.42
N VAL A 79 8.34 2.44 4.79
CA VAL A 79 8.89 2.04 6.08
C VAL A 79 8.10 2.72 7.19
N ILE A 80 7.91 4.04 7.09
CA ILE A 80 7.11 4.81 8.05
C ILE A 80 5.67 4.31 8.09
N ARG A 81 5.04 4.05 6.94
CA ARG A 81 3.63 3.66 6.87
C ARG A 81 3.35 2.30 7.52
N TYR A 82 4.34 1.40 7.60
CA TYR A 82 4.11 0.04 8.09
C TYR A 82 3.64 0.02 9.54
N PHE A 83 4.35 0.68 10.46
CA PHE A 83 4.01 0.63 11.89
C PHE A 83 2.62 1.21 12.19
N PRO A 84 2.24 2.40 11.69
CA PRO A 84 0.88 2.91 11.85
C PRO A 84 -0.18 2.02 11.22
N THR A 85 0.11 1.40 10.06
CA THR A 85 -0.83 0.47 9.43
C THR A 85 -1.10 -0.73 10.33
N GLN A 86 -0.06 -1.29 10.96
CA GLN A 86 -0.24 -2.40 11.89
C GLN A 86 -0.99 -1.98 13.15
N ALA A 87 -0.66 -0.81 13.71
CA ALA A 87 -1.36 -0.26 14.86
C ALA A 87 -2.87 -0.09 14.58
N PHE A 88 -3.23 0.50 13.44
CA PHE A 88 -4.63 0.67 13.05
C PHE A 88 -5.32 -0.65 12.70
N ASN A 89 -4.63 -1.59 12.05
CA ASN A 89 -5.17 -2.93 11.83
C ASN A 89 -5.50 -3.60 13.16
N PHE A 90 -4.64 -3.50 14.17
CA PHE A 90 -4.91 -4.05 15.49
C PHE A 90 -6.11 -3.36 16.16
N ALA A 91 -6.15 -2.02 16.14
CA ALA A 91 -7.21 -1.24 16.76
C ALA A 91 -8.60 -1.47 16.10
N PHE A 92 -8.67 -1.47 14.77
CA PHE A 92 -9.93 -1.44 14.05
C PHE A 92 -10.46 -2.81 13.65
N LYS A 93 -9.60 -3.84 13.52
CA LYS A 93 -10.05 -5.17 13.10
C LYS A 93 -11.04 -5.78 14.09
N GLY A 94 -10.80 -5.64 15.39
CA GLY A 94 -11.71 -6.11 16.44
C GLY A 94 -13.06 -5.37 16.39
N TYR A 95 -12.99 -4.03 16.36
CA TYR A 95 -14.16 -3.17 16.33
C TYR A 95 -15.06 -3.40 15.11
N PHE A 96 -14.52 -3.38 13.89
CA PHE A 96 -15.35 -3.58 12.71
C PHE A 96 -15.82 -5.03 12.56
N LYS A 97 -15.11 -6.00 13.15
CA LYS A 97 -15.60 -7.38 13.20
C LYS A 97 -16.74 -7.53 14.22
N SER A 98 -16.77 -6.78 15.31
CA SER A 98 -17.92 -6.81 16.23
C SER A 98 -19.16 -6.11 15.64
N VAL A 99 -18.97 -5.08 14.82
CA VAL A 99 -20.09 -4.35 14.19
C VAL A 99 -20.69 -5.10 13.00
N PHE A 100 -19.83 -5.62 12.10
CA PHE A 100 -20.26 -6.23 10.84
C PHE A 100 -20.13 -7.76 10.80
N GLY A 101 -19.56 -8.36 11.84
CA GLY A 101 -19.33 -9.80 11.91
C GLY A 101 -20.65 -10.57 11.89
N ARG A 102 -20.70 -11.57 11.03
CA ARG A 102 -21.79 -12.53 10.91
C ARG A 102 -21.21 -13.94 11.00
N SER A 103 -22.01 -14.94 11.34
CA SER A 103 -21.59 -16.35 11.38
C SER A 103 -21.99 -17.04 10.08
N LYS A 104 -21.10 -17.86 9.50
CA LYS A 104 -21.42 -18.61 8.28
C LYS A 104 -22.53 -19.63 8.54
N GLU A 105 -22.52 -20.28 9.70
CA GLU A 105 -23.48 -21.31 10.10
C GLU A 105 -24.85 -20.72 10.47
N LYS A 106 -24.87 -19.56 11.16
CA LYS A 106 -26.12 -18.96 11.66
C LYS A 106 -26.80 -18.03 10.67
N ASP A 107 -26.03 -17.22 9.94
CA ASP A 107 -26.56 -16.15 9.08
C ASP A 107 -26.55 -16.52 7.59
N GLY A 108 -25.91 -17.63 7.23
CA GLY A 108 -25.72 -18.05 5.85
C GLY A 108 -24.53 -17.37 5.15
N TYR A 109 -24.04 -18.01 4.10
CA TYR A 109 -22.79 -17.63 3.42
C TYR A 109 -22.78 -16.19 2.89
N ILE A 110 -23.86 -15.76 2.23
CA ILE A 110 -23.91 -14.42 1.61
C ILE A 110 -23.83 -13.31 2.65
N LYS A 111 -24.52 -13.44 3.79
CA LYS A 111 -24.48 -12.45 4.86
C LYS A 111 -23.13 -12.44 5.58
N TRP A 112 -22.54 -13.62 5.80
CA TRP A 112 -21.18 -13.76 6.33
C TRP A 112 -20.15 -13.09 5.41
N PHE A 113 -20.21 -13.37 4.11
CA PHE A 113 -19.32 -12.82 3.11
C PHE A 113 -19.46 -11.29 3.03
N ALA A 114 -20.69 -10.79 2.89
CA ALA A 114 -20.96 -9.35 2.88
C ALA A 114 -20.49 -8.66 4.17
N GLY A 115 -20.70 -9.29 5.33
CA GLY A 115 -20.22 -8.79 6.62
C GLY A 115 -18.69 -8.69 6.70
N ASN A 116 -17.96 -9.70 6.21
CA ASN A 116 -16.50 -9.68 6.18
C ASN A 116 -15.94 -8.65 5.20
N VAL A 117 -16.55 -8.52 4.02
CA VAL A 117 -16.18 -7.49 3.03
C VAL A 117 -16.44 -6.10 3.61
N ALA A 118 -17.62 -5.85 4.18
CA ALA A 118 -17.97 -4.57 4.81
C ALA A 118 -17.04 -4.24 5.98
N SER A 119 -16.81 -5.19 6.89
CA SER A 119 -15.87 -5.07 8.01
C SER A 119 -14.48 -4.71 7.52
N GLY A 120 -14.02 -5.42 6.49
CA GLY A 120 -12.70 -5.23 5.94
C GLY A 120 -12.52 -3.90 5.19
N SER A 121 -13.51 -3.51 4.41
CA SER A 121 -13.55 -2.23 3.70
C SER A 121 -13.63 -1.07 4.67
N ALA A 122 -14.44 -1.16 5.73
CA ALA A 122 -14.53 -0.12 6.76
C ALA A 122 -13.19 0.05 7.49
N ALA A 123 -12.59 -1.04 7.97
CA ALA A 123 -11.26 -1.01 8.59
C ALA A 123 -10.19 -0.45 7.65
N GLY A 124 -10.24 -0.85 6.38
CA GLY A 124 -9.35 -0.34 5.33
C GLY A 124 -9.53 1.15 5.09
N ALA A 125 -10.78 1.62 4.97
CA ALA A 125 -11.10 3.02 4.74
C ALA A 125 -10.68 3.91 5.91
N THR A 126 -10.93 3.47 7.16
CA THR A 126 -10.47 4.21 8.35
C THR A 126 -8.95 4.25 8.43
N THR A 127 -8.26 3.14 8.16
CA THR A 127 -6.79 3.12 8.12
C THR A 127 -6.25 4.04 7.03
N SER A 128 -6.83 3.98 5.83
CA SER A 128 -6.48 4.87 4.72
C SER A 128 -6.77 6.33 5.05
N LEU A 129 -7.85 6.66 5.79
CA LEU A 129 -8.13 8.04 6.19
C LEU A 129 -6.95 8.65 6.96
N PHE A 130 -6.25 7.87 7.78
CA PHE A 130 -5.08 8.35 8.52
C PHE A 130 -3.77 8.24 7.76
N LEU A 131 -3.65 7.32 6.79
CA LEU A 131 -2.35 6.98 6.19
C LEU A 131 -2.24 7.28 4.70
N TYR A 132 -3.32 7.70 4.04
CA TYR A 132 -3.32 7.93 2.59
C TYR A 132 -2.32 9.01 2.16
N HIS A 133 -2.09 10.01 3.01
CA HIS A 133 -1.10 11.04 2.76
C HIS A 133 0.33 10.48 2.59
N LEU A 134 0.67 9.36 3.26
CA LEU A 134 1.95 8.66 3.06
C LEU A 134 1.98 7.92 1.72
N ASP A 135 0.87 7.30 1.32
CA ASP A 135 0.76 6.62 0.01
C ASP A 135 0.86 7.62 -1.15
N TYR A 136 0.24 8.79 -1.00
CA TYR A 136 0.38 9.91 -1.91
C TYR A 136 1.86 10.34 -2.03
N ALA A 137 2.51 10.62 -0.90
CA ALA A 137 3.87 11.13 -0.91
C ALA A 137 4.89 10.10 -1.41
N ARG A 138 4.67 8.81 -1.09
CA ARG A 138 5.41 7.68 -1.65
C ARG A 138 5.33 7.68 -3.17
N THR A 139 4.13 7.80 -3.73
CA THR A 139 3.89 7.78 -5.17
C THR A 139 4.55 8.96 -5.86
N ARG A 140 4.36 10.18 -5.32
CA ARG A 140 5.00 11.40 -5.86
C ARG A 140 6.53 11.32 -5.88
N LEU A 141 7.15 10.77 -4.84
CA LEU A 141 8.61 10.57 -4.82
C LEU A 141 9.06 9.44 -5.74
N GLY A 142 8.30 8.34 -5.81
CA GLY A 142 8.64 7.18 -6.64
C GLY A 142 8.61 7.49 -8.13
N THR A 143 7.72 8.39 -8.55
CA THR A 143 7.59 8.87 -9.94
C THR A 143 8.46 10.09 -10.25
N ASP A 144 9.19 10.65 -9.27
CA ASP A 144 10.06 11.81 -9.49
C ASP A 144 11.39 11.36 -10.10
N THR A 145 11.62 11.75 -11.35
CA THR A 145 12.78 11.38 -12.17
C THR A 145 13.74 12.55 -12.37
N ARG A 146 14.99 12.26 -12.77
CA ARG A 146 15.96 13.33 -13.09
C ARG A 146 15.81 13.92 -14.49
N ASP A 147 15.20 13.19 -15.42
CA ASP A 147 15.16 13.51 -16.86
C ASP A 147 14.41 14.82 -17.19
N GLY A 148 13.57 15.30 -16.27
CA GLY A 148 12.87 16.60 -16.34
C GLY A 148 13.35 17.68 -15.34
N GLN A 149 14.25 17.36 -14.40
CA GLN A 149 14.53 18.03 -13.10
C GLN A 149 13.72 17.49 -11.92
N ARG A 150 14.43 17.19 -10.81
CA ARG A 150 13.82 16.66 -9.59
C ARG A 150 12.86 17.68 -8.98
N GLN A 151 11.60 17.26 -8.82
CA GLN A 151 10.58 18.10 -8.20
C GLN A 151 10.71 18.18 -6.68
N PHE A 152 11.22 17.13 -6.05
CA PHE A 152 11.24 17.02 -4.59
C PHE A 152 12.63 16.73 -4.05
N LYS A 153 13.00 17.32 -2.91
CA LYS A 153 14.24 16.96 -2.21
C LYS A 153 14.08 15.67 -1.40
N GLY A 154 12.88 15.45 -0.86
CA GLY A 154 12.54 14.29 -0.04
C GLY A 154 11.10 14.34 0.45
N LEU A 155 10.75 13.49 1.42
CA LEU A 155 9.39 13.37 1.94
C LEU A 155 8.83 14.69 2.51
N PRO A 156 9.55 15.44 3.37
CA PRO A 156 9.04 16.71 3.89
C PRO A 156 8.78 17.76 2.81
N ASP A 157 9.59 17.76 1.74
CA ASP A 157 9.44 18.69 0.62
C ASP A 157 8.17 18.40 -0.19
N VAL A 158 7.75 17.14 -0.28
CA VAL A 158 6.45 16.77 -0.88
C VAL A 158 5.31 17.39 -0.08
N TYR A 159 5.30 17.20 1.24
CA TYR A 159 4.26 17.78 2.09
C TYR A 159 4.23 19.30 2.00
N ARG A 160 5.40 19.95 2.12
CA ARG A 160 5.49 21.42 2.05
C ARG A 160 4.92 21.94 0.73
N LYS A 161 5.38 21.41 -0.41
CA LYS A 161 4.95 21.87 -1.73
C LYS A 161 3.47 21.59 -1.99
N THR A 162 3.00 20.39 -1.67
CA THR A 162 1.59 20.03 -1.88
C THR A 162 0.66 20.84 -0.99
N LEU A 163 0.99 21.03 0.29
CA LEU A 163 0.18 21.84 1.19
C LEU A 163 0.16 23.31 0.76
N SER A 164 1.26 23.84 0.22
CA SER A 164 1.30 25.22 -0.28
C SER A 164 0.50 25.44 -1.57
N SER A 165 0.38 24.43 -2.44
CA SER A 165 -0.30 24.57 -3.73
C SER A 165 -1.77 24.15 -3.69
N ASP A 166 -2.05 22.99 -3.10
CA ASP A 166 -3.33 22.29 -3.20
C ASP A 166 -4.00 22.07 -1.82
N GLY A 167 -3.33 22.51 -0.74
CA GLY A 167 -3.78 22.29 0.63
C GLY A 167 -3.87 20.82 1.03
N ILE A 168 -4.66 20.55 2.07
CA ILE A 168 -4.88 19.19 2.59
C ILE A 168 -5.57 18.27 1.57
N VAL A 169 -6.46 18.83 0.74
CA VAL A 169 -7.19 18.07 -0.30
C VAL A 169 -6.21 17.47 -1.32
N GLY A 170 -5.10 18.17 -1.60
CA GLY A 170 -4.03 17.66 -2.46
C GLY A 170 -3.41 16.35 -1.98
N LEU A 171 -3.29 16.15 -0.66
CA LEU A 171 -2.73 14.93 -0.07
C LEU A 171 -3.69 13.73 -0.12
N TYR A 172 -4.99 13.98 -0.33
CA TYR A 172 -6.05 12.96 -0.41
C TYR A 172 -6.61 12.77 -1.82
N ARG A 173 -5.92 13.33 -2.83
CA ARG A 173 -6.35 13.22 -4.22
C ARG A 173 -6.28 11.77 -4.68
N GLY A 174 -7.43 11.20 -5.05
CA GLY A 174 -7.56 9.78 -5.42
C GLY A 174 -8.05 8.86 -4.30
N PHE A 175 -8.39 9.41 -3.13
CA PHE A 175 -8.88 8.61 -1.99
C PHE A 175 -10.12 7.77 -2.34
N GLY A 176 -11.15 8.39 -2.93
CA GLY A 176 -12.40 7.69 -3.31
C GLY A 176 -12.19 6.44 -4.18
N PRO A 177 -11.54 6.56 -5.35
CA PRO A 177 -11.18 5.40 -6.18
C PRO A 177 -10.34 4.35 -5.44
N SER A 178 -9.49 4.77 -4.51
CA SER A 178 -8.67 3.85 -3.71
C SER A 178 -9.52 3.00 -2.76
N ILE A 179 -10.55 3.58 -2.13
CA ILE A 179 -11.48 2.83 -1.26
C ILE A 179 -12.32 1.83 -2.06
N ILE A 180 -12.77 2.22 -3.27
CA ILE A 180 -13.46 1.30 -4.18
C ILE A 180 -12.53 0.14 -4.54
N GLY A 181 -11.28 0.43 -4.90
CA GLY A 181 -10.26 -0.58 -5.20
C GLY A 181 -10.01 -1.56 -4.04
N ILE A 182 -9.92 -1.06 -2.80
CA ILE A 182 -9.76 -1.90 -1.60
C ILE A 182 -10.96 -2.83 -1.42
N THR A 183 -12.18 -2.31 -1.62
CA THR A 183 -13.41 -3.09 -1.46
C THR A 183 -13.51 -4.21 -2.49
N LEU A 184 -13.25 -3.89 -3.76
CA LEU A 184 -13.23 -4.88 -4.84
C LEU A 184 -12.13 -5.93 -4.61
N TYR A 185 -10.93 -5.49 -4.24
CA TYR A 185 -9.80 -6.38 -3.94
C TYR A 185 -10.14 -7.37 -2.82
N ARG A 186 -10.71 -6.89 -1.70
CA ARG A 186 -11.10 -7.76 -0.58
C ARG A 186 -12.22 -8.73 -0.95
N GLY A 187 -13.23 -8.25 -1.67
CA GLY A 187 -14.33 -9.10 -2.16
C GLY A 187 -13.81 -10.24 -3.03
N MET A 188 -12.99 -9.93 -4.03
CA MET A 188 -12.38 -10.95 -4.89
C MET A 188 -11.44 -11.87 -4.12
N TYR A 189 -10.60 -11.34 -3.23
CA TYR A 189 -9.68 -12.14 -2.42
C TYR A 189 -10.43 -13.19 -1.60
N PHE A 190 -11.45 -12.80 -0.83
CA PHE A 190 -12.23 -13.76 -0.05
C PHE A 190 -13.02 -14.72 -0.94
N GLY A 191 -13.64 -14.23 -2.01
CA GLY A 191 -14.45 -15.07 -2.90
C GLY A 191 -13.62 -16.15 -3.58
N ILE A 192 -12.45 -15.78 -4.12
CA ILE A 192 -11.52 -16.71 -4.75
C ILE A 192 -10.92 -17.65 -3.70
N TYR A 193 -10.42 -17.13 -2.58
CA TYR A 193 -9.81 -17.95 -1.54
C TYR A 193 -10.78 -19.01 -1.01
N ASP A 194 -12.03 -18.64 -0.72
CA ASP A 194 -13.04 -19.56 -0.19
C ASP A 194 -13.52 -20.57 -1.24
N THR A 195 -13.49 -20.23 -2.53
CA THR A 195 -13.83 -21.16 -3.62
C THR A 195 -12.68 -22.13 -3.88
N MET A 196 -11.44 -21.63 -3.90
CA MET A 196 -10.25 -22.41 -4.23
C MET A 196 -9.78 -23.30 -3.08
N LYS A 197 -9.88 -22.83 -1.83
CA LYS A 197 -9.46 -23.59 -0.65
C LYS A 197 -10.06 -25.01 -0.61
N PRO A 198 -11.38 -25.24 -0.70
CA PRO A 198 -11.95 -26.58 -0.68
C PRO A 198 -11.72 -27.38 -1.96
N ILE A 199 -11.28 -26.76 -3.06
CA ILE A 199 -10.98 -27.47 -4.32
C ILE A 199 -9.53 -27.97 -4.33
N ILE A 200 -8.60 -27.14 -3.82
CA ILE A 200 -7.16 -27.40 -3.87
C ILE A 200 -6.69 -28.08 -2.57
N LEU A 201 -7.23 -27.69 -1.41
CA LEU A 201 -6.81 -28.16 -0.09
C LEU A 201 -7.78 -29.21 0.45
N VAL A 202 -7.96 -30.31 -0.30
CA VAL A 202 -8.70 -31.50 0.16
C VAL A 202 -7.70 -32.49 0.76
N GLY A 203 -7.40 -32.35 2.04
CA GLY A 203 -6.56 -33.30 2.79
C GLY A 203 -6.54 -32.98 4.28
N PRO A 204 -6.51 -34.00 5.17
CA PRO A 204 -6.30 -33.77 6.59
C PRO A 204 -4.87 -33.24 6.79
N PHE A 205 -4.75 -32.18 7.59
CA PHE A 205 -3.45 -31.74 8.07
C PHE A 205 -2.93 -32.79 9.07
N GLU A 206 -1.87 -33.52 8.70
CA GLU A 206 -0.93 -34.05 9.70
C GLU A 206 -0.07 -32.90 10.25
#